data_AF-A0A532EAW8-F1
#
_entry.id   AF-A0A532EAW8-F1
#
_cell.length_a   1.000
_cell.length_b   1.000
_cell.length_c   1.000
_cell.angle_alpha   90.00
_cell.angle_beta   90.00
_cell.angle_gamma   90.00
#
_symmetry.space_group_name_H-M   'P 1'
#
loop_
_entity.id
_entity.type
_entity.pdbx_description
1 polymer ?
#
loop_
_entity_poly.entity_id
_entity_poly.type
_entity_poly.pdbx_seq_one_letter_code
_entity_poly.pdbx_strand_id
1 'polypeptide(L)'
;MKNFNQRFKLRDSDRHIRLLYTQFLFLMLIGFLFSFFWAHSMTSLSPQGIAEHYRGSDATFGEPMSFRELAEVTHFHLFTMPVVFMILVHVLYLTSASQAMKVWMTWLSFAGVGLDLLSPWLISYVSPVFVLTMLTGDTLMMVTFLIMMWIPLHEMWILKQPLMGGKRPEET
;
A
#
# COMPACT_ATOMS: atom_id res chain seq x y z
N MET A 1 -27.98 31.66 0.51
CA MET A 1 -27.34 30.79 1.53
C MET A 1 -26.25 30.00 0.84
N LYS A 2 -24.97 30.23 1.14
CA LYS A 2 -23.87 29.45 0.53
C LYS A 2 -23.89 28.05 1.15
N ASN A 3 -23.96 27.01 0.32
CA ASN A 3 -23.86 25.63 0.80
C ASN A 3 -22.47 25.40 1.41
N PHE A 4 -22.39 25.32 2.73
CA PHE A 4 -21.17 25.05 3.50
C PHE A 4 -20.75 23.57 3.51
N ASN A 5 -21.43 22.72 2.74
CA ASN A 5 -21.16 21.28 2.73
C ASN A 5 -20.09 20.89 1.68
N GLN A 6 -19.03 21.69 1.56
CA GLN A 6 -17.90 21.35 0.70
C GLN A 6 -16.99 20.39 1.45
N ARG A 7 -17.08 19.09 1.11
CA ARG A 7 -16.08 18.11 1.54
C ARG A 7 -14.73 18.50 0.94
N PHE A 8 -13.72 18.67 1.80
CA PHE A 8 -12.33 18.95 1.38
C PHE A 8 -11.88 17.92 0.34
N LYS A 9 -11.23 18.40 -0.72
CA LYS A 9 -10.65 17.56 -1.79
C LYS A 9 -9.20 17.95 -2.02
N LEU A 10 -8.34 16.97 -2.30
CA LEU A 10 -6.92 17.17 -2.59
C LEU A 10 -6.66 18.19 -3.69
N ARG A 11 -7.48 18.20 -4.74
CA ARG A 11 -7.35 19.17 -5.85
C ARG A 11 -7.58 20.63 -5.47
N ASP A 12 -8.32 20.89 -4.39
CA ASP A 12 -8.66 22.23 -3.93
C ASP A 12 -7.66 22.75 -2.88
N SER A 13 -6.64 21.94 -2.55
CA SER A 13 -5.56 22.27 -1.61
C SER A 13 -4.49 23.16 -2.24
N ASP A 14 -3.78 23.91 -1.39
CA ASP A 14 -2.66 24.73 -1.81
C ASP A 14 -1.45 23.91 -2.31
N ARG A 15 -0.48 24.58 -2.92
CA ARG A 15 0.69 23.90 -3.50
C ARG A 15 1.55 23.19 -2.45
N HIS A 16 1.59 23.69 -1.21
CA HIS A 16 2.39 23.11 -0.14
C HIS A 16 1.83 21.76 0.30
N ILE A 17 0.51 21.66 0.45
CA ILE A 17 -0.19 20.41 0.77
C ILE A 17 0.00 19.38 -0.35
N ARG A 18 -0.09 19.78 -1.62
CA ARG A 18 0.15 18.86 -2.76
C ARG A 18 1.57 18.31 -2.76
N LEU A 19 2.55 19.17 -2.50
CA LEU A 19 3.96 18.75 -2.39
C LEU A 19 4.16 17.79 -1.21
N LEU A 20 3.53 18.04 -0.06
CA LEU A 20 3.58 17.13 1.10
C LEU A 20 3.07 15.73 0.75
N TYR A 21 1.88 15.62 0.15
CA TYR A 21 1.33 14.32 -0.25
C TYR A 21 2.15 13.65 -1.35
N THR A 22 2.69 14.44 -2.30
CA THR A 22 3.58 13.92 -3.34
C THR A 22 4.86 13.33 -2.74
N GLN A 23 5.48 14.04 -1.79
CA GLN A 23 6.67 13.58 -1.08
C GLN A 23 6.38 12.29 -0.31
N PHE A 24 5.27 12.24 0.42
CA PHE A 24 4.83 11.05 1.14
C PHE A 24 4.67 9.85 0.18
N LEU A 25 3.89 10.00 -0.90
CA LEU A 25 3.65 8.94 -1.87
C LEU A 25 4.93 8.46 -2.57
N PHE A 26 5.86 9.38 -2.85
CA PHE A 26 7.14 9.04 -3.47
C PHE A 26 8.07 8.29 -2.51
N LEU A 27 8.14 8.71 -1.24
CA LEU A 27 8.88 7.96 -0.21
C LEU A 27 8.28 6.58 0.02
N MET A 28 6.96 6.45 -0.02
CA MET A 28 6.31 5.14 0.01
C MET A 28 6.72 4.28 -1.19
N LEU A 29 6.76 4.84 -2.40
CA LEU A 29 7.23 4.10 -3.58
C LEU A 29 8.67 3.62 -3.41
N ILE A 30 9.57 4.47 -2.92
CA ILE A 30 10.95 4.07 -2.63
C ILE A 30 10.99 2.94 -1.59
N GLY A 31 10.19 3.05 -0.52
CA GLY A 31 10.06 2.00 0.50
C GLY A 31 9.63 0.66 -0.10
N PHE A 32 8.57 0.64 -0.90
CA PHE A 32 8.11 -0.57 -1.59
C PHE A 32 9.18 -1.14 -2.53
N LEU A 33 9.84 -0.31 -3.34
CA LEU A 33 10.92 -0.77 -4.23
C LEU A 33 12.08 -1.38 -3.45
N PHE A 34 12.46 -0.77 -2.33
CA PHE A 34 13.49 -1.31 -1.44
C PHE A 34 13.05 -2.63 -0.81
N SER A 35 11.79 -2.75 -0.37
CA SER A 35 11.23 -4.01 0.14
C SER A 35 11.28 -5.13 -0.90
N PHE A 36 10.98 -4.83 -2.17
CA PHE A 36 11.10 -5.80 -3.27
C PHE A 36 12.56 -6.23 -3.50
N PHE A 37 13.49 -5.27 -3.52
CA PHE A 37 14.91 -5.57 -3.65
C PHE A 37 15.41 -6.44 -2.48
N TRP A 38 15.01 -6.10 -1.26
CA TRP A 38 15.33 -6.85 -0.06
C TRP A 38 14.76 -8.27 -0.12
N ALA A 39 13.47 -8.42 -0.44
CA ALA A 39 12.81 -9.72 -0.62
C ALA A 39 13.49 -10.57 -1.69
N HIS A 40 13.87 -9.98 -2.82
CA HIS A 40 14.61 -10.67 -3.88
C HIS A 40 15.97 -11.18 -3.39
N SER A 41 16.70 -10.38 -2.62
CA SER A 41 18.01 -10.78 -2.09
C SER A 41 17.93 -12.00 -1.15
N MET A 42 16.80 -12.20 -0.46
CA MET A 42 16.61 -13.31 0.47
C MET A 42 15.94 -14.53 -0.15
N THR A 43 15.02 -14.33 -1.10
CA THR A 43 14.10 -15.39 -1.56
C THR A 43 14.18 -15.66 -3.05
N SER A 44 14.98 -14.90 -3.81
CA SER A 44 14.97 -14.85 -5.28
C SER A 44 13.59 -14.52 -5.90
N LEU A 45 12.62 -14.07 -5.09
CA LEU A 45 11.20 -13.92 -5.45
C LEU A 45 10.59 -15.21 -6.04
N SER A 46 11.12 -16.39 -5.69
CA SER A 46 10.60 -17.66 -6.16
C SER A 46 9.78 -18.36 -5.07
N PRO A 47 8.70 -19.10 -5.42
CA PRO A 47 7.91 -19.84 -4.43
C PRO A 47 8.76 -20.79 -3.58
N GLN A 48 9.77 -21.42 -4.19
CA GLN A 48 10.70 -22.30 -3.50
C GLN A 48 11.60 -21.51 -2.54
N GLY A 49 12.21 -20.40 -2.99
CA GLY A 49 13.07 -19.59 -2.13
C GLY A 49 12.34 -18.97 -0.95
N ILE A 50 11.05 -18.61 -1.11
CA ILE A 50 10.20 -18.16 0.01
C ILE A 50 9.96 -19.32 0.99
N ALA A 51 9.63 -20.51 0.50
CA ALA A 51 9.40 -21.67 1.36
C ALA A 51 10.65 -22.04 2.16
N GLU A 52 11.82 -22.05 1.50
CA GLU A 52 13.12 -22.32 2.12
C GLU A 52 13.51 -21.24 3.13
N HIS A 53 13.20 -19.97 2.86
CA HIS A 53 13.46 -18.87 3.81
C HIS A 53 12.76 -19.07 5.15
N TYR A 54 11.51 -19.54 5.15
CA TYR A 54 10.75 -19.76 6.39
C TYR A 54 10.98 -21.13 7.02
N ARG A 55 11.13 -22.19 6.21
CA ARG A 55 11.20 -23.59 6.69
C ARG A 55 12.62 -24.15 6.78
N GLY A 56 13.62 -23.38 6.35
CA GLY A 56 14.98 -23.88 6.18
C GLY A 56 15.15 -24.72 4.92
N SER A 57 16.39 -25.10 4.64
CA SER A 57 16.75 -25.92 3.48
C SER A 57 18.00 -26.73 3.78
N ASP A 58 17.88 -28.06 3.70
CA ASP A 58 19.00 -28.97 3.83
C ASP A 58 20.03 -28.78 2.70
N ALA A 59 19.57 -28.36 1.51
CA ALA A 59 20.41 -28.17 0.33
C ALA A 59 21.37 -26.98 0.48
N THR A 60 20.96 -25.94 1.21
CA THR A 60 21.76 -24.74 1.47
C THR A 60 22.21 -24.63 2.92
N PHE A 61 21.95 -25.66 3.74
CA PHE A 61 22.19 -25.67 5.19
C PHE A 61 21.54 -24.47 5.92
N GLY A 62 20.38 -24.04 5.44
CA GLY A 62 19.61 -22.95 6.02
C GLY A 62 18.70 -23.45 7.14
N GLU A 63 18.76 -22.79 8.30
CA GLU A 63 17.87 -23.09 9.42
C GLU A 63 16.47 -22.45 9.21
N PRO A 64 15.39 -23.08 9.68
CA PRO A 64 14.06 -22.48 9.69
C PRO A 64 14.03 -21.22 10.55
N MET A 65 13.16 -20.27 10.20
CA MET A 65 12.86 -19.13 11.07
C MET A 65 12.31 -19.62 12.40
N SER A 66 12.88 -19.11 13.49
CA SER A 66 12.40 -19.37 14.83
C SER A 66 11.06 -18.68 15.09
N PHE A 67 10.30 -19.20 16.06
CA PHE A 67 9.07 -18.56 16.53
C PHE A 67 9.29 -17.08 16.90
N ARG A 68 10.45 -16.78 17.52
CA ARG A 68 10.81 -15.43 17.94
C ARG A 68 10.95 -14.49 16.75
N GLU A 69 11.65 -14.91 15.70
CA GLU A 69 11.81 -14.11 14.48
C GLU A 69 10.46 -13.86 13.79
N LEU A 70 9.62 -14.90 13.67
CA LEU A 70 8.26 -14.75 13.14
C LEU A 70 7.41 -13.78 13.95
N ALA A 71 7.48 -13.86 15.29
CA ALA A 71 6.76 -12.97 16.19
C ALA A 71 7.27 -11.53 16.11
N GLU A 72 8.59 -11.32 16.01
CA GLU A 72 9.19 -10.00 15.85
C GLU A 72 8.73 -9.35 14.53
N VAL A 73 8.81 -10.07 13.40
CA VAL A 73 8.31 -9.59 12.10
C VAL A 73 6.83 -9.25 12.17
N THR A 74 6.01 -10.17 12.71
CA THR A 74 4.55 -10.00 12.86
C THR A 74 4.22 -8.78 13.72
N HIS A 75 4.94 -8.58 14.84
CA HIS A 75 4.75 -7.43 15.72
C HIS A 75 5.00 -6.12 14.96
N PHE A 76 6.12 -6.01 14.24
CA PHE A 76 6.40 -4.82 13.45
C PHE A 76 5.33 -4.59 12.37
N HIS A 77 4.96 -5.62 11.62
CA HIS A 77 4.01 -5.49 10.51
C HIS A 77 2.59 -5.16 10.98
N LEU A 78 2.17 -5.67 12.15
CA LEU A 78 0.88 -5.33 12.76
C LEU A 78 0.73 -3.84 13.08
N PHE A 79 1.82 -3.13 13.37
CA PHE A 79 1.76 -1.69 13.60
C PHE A 79 2.02 -0.88 12.34
N THR A 80 3.00 -1.27 11.52
CA THR A 80 3.43 -0.45 10.37
C THR A 80 2.49 -0.58 9.18
N MET A 81 2.14 -1.81 8.76
CA MET A 81 1.36 -2.04 7.55
C MET A 81 -0.07 -1.46 7.64
N PRO A 82 -0.86 -1.70 8.71
CA PRO A 82 -2.18 -1.10 8.83
C PRO A 82 -2.16 0.42 8.85
N VAL A 83 -1.17 1.05 9.50
CA VAL A 83 -1.04 2.51 9.54
C VAL A 83 -0.75 3.06 8.14
N VAL A 84 0.21 2.46 7.42
CA VAL A 84 0.53 2.85 6.05
C VAL A 84 -0.69 2.77 5.14
N PHE A 85 -1.40 1.63 5.13
CA PHE A 85 -2.54 1.43 4.26
C PHE A 85 -3.76 2.26 4.68
N MET A 86 -3.95 2.53 5.98
CA MET A 86 -4.95 3.49 6.45
C MET A 86 -4.68 4.89 5.89
N ILE A 87 -3.42 5.36 5.91
CA ILE A 87 -3.06 6.67 5.36
C ILE A 87 -3.28 6.71 3.84
N LEU A 88 -2.86 5.68 3.10
CA LEU A 88 -3.08 5.61 1.64
C LEU A 88 -4.57 5.63 1.28
N VAL A 89 -5.39 4.85 2.00
CA VAL A 89 -6.84 4.88 1.86
C VAL A 89 -7.37 6.28 2.18
N HIS A 90 -6.92 6.90 3.27
CA HIS A 90 -7.33 8.25 3.62
C HIS A 90 -7.03 9.24 2.50
N VAL A 91 -5.82 9.23 1.95
CA VAL A 91 -5.43 10.06 0.79
C VAL A 91 -6.34 9.80 -0.40
N LEU A 92 -6.66 8.53 -0.72
CA LEU A 92 -7.62 8.20 -1.78
C LEU A 92 -9.01 8.79 -1.50
N TYR A 93 -9.48 8.77 -0.25
CA TYR A 93 -10.79 9.32 0.12
C TYR A 93 -10.88 10.84 -0.07
N LEU A 94 -9.76 11.56 -0.03
CA LEU A 94 -9.66 12.99 -0.33
C LEU A 94 -9.73 13.31 -1.84
N THR A 95 -9.74 12.30 -2.71
CA THR A 95 -9.84 12.48 -4.17
C THR A 95 -11.29 12.49 -4.64
N SER A 96 -11.50 12.83 -5.91
CA SER A 96 -12.76 12.72 -6.63
C SER A 96 -13.10 11.31 -7.14
N ALA A 97 -12.30 10.28 -6.81
CA ALA A 97 -12.56 8.90 -7.18
C ALA A 97 -13.96 8.42 -6.73
N SER A 98 -14.52 7.48 -7.47
CA SER A 98 -15.84 6.91 -7.18
C SER A 98 -15.87 6.24 -5.80
N GLN A 99 -17.04 6.22 -5.16
CA GLN A 99 -17.18 5.56 -3.86
C GLN A 99 -16.88 4.07 -3.92
N ALA A 100 -17.25 3.41 -5.04
CA ALA A 100 -16.92 2.01 -5.25
C ALA A 100 -15.40 1.78 -5.26
N MET A 101 -14.61 2.62 -5.96
CA MET A 101 -13.14 2.51 -5.97
C MET A 101 -12.58 2.64 -4.55
N LYS A 102 -13.05 3.65 -3.80
CA LYS A 102 -12.63 3.89 -2.41
C LYS A 102 -12.89 2.69 -1.49
N VAL A 103 -14.09 2.11 -1.59
CA VAL A 103 -14.48 0.93 -0.80
C VAL A 103 -13.67 -0.30 -1.20
N TRP A 104 -13.53 -0.59 -2.50
CA TRP A 104 -12.76 -1.74 -2.97
C TRP A 104 -11.27 -1.65 -2.61
N MET A 105 -10.63 -0.49 -2.78
CA MET A 105 -9.23 -0.31 -2.40
C MET A 105 -9.03 -0.46 -0.89
N THR A 106 -10.00 -0.05 -0.07
CA THR A 106 -9.98 -0.29 1.37
C THR A 106 -10.00 -1.79 1.66
N TRP A 107 -11.00 -2.52 1.15
CA TRP A 107 -11.13 -3.95 1.46
C TRP A 107 -9.97 -4.79 0.92
N LEU A 108 -9.55 -4.55 -0.33
CA LEU A 108 -8.49 -5.32 -0.96
C LEU A 108 -7.13 -5.08 -0.30
N SER A 109 -6.81 -3.83 0.10
CA SER A 109 -5.55 -3.55 0.78
C SER A 109 -5.48 -4.20 2.17
N PHE A 110 -6.54 -4.08 2.97
CA PHE A 110 -6.59 -4.71 4.30
C PHE A 110 -6.67 -6.24 4.23
N ALA A 111 -7.33 -6.80 3.21
CA ALA A 111 -7.25 -8.24 2.95
C ALA A 111 -5.81 -8.66 2.62
N GLY A 112 -5.11 -7.88 1.79
CA GLY A 112 -3.68 -8.10 1.49
C GLY A 112 -2.81 -8.12 2.75
N VAL A 113 -2.95 -7.11 3.61
CA VAL A 113 -2.24 -7.04 4.91
C VAL A 113 -2.56 -8.25 5.79
N GLY A 114 -3.82 -8.69 5.83
CA GLY A 114 -4.20 -9.88 6.60
C GLY A 114 -3.54 -11.16 6.08
N LEU A 115 -3.49 -11.34 4.76
CA LEU A 115 -2.83 -12.49 4.14
C LEU A 115 -1.31 -12.48 4.37
N ASP A 116 -0.68 -11.30 4.23
CA ASP A 116 0.75 -11.10 4.53
C ASP A 116 1.07 -11.52 5.96
N LEU A 117 0.36 -10.97 6.95
CA LEU A 117 0.57 -11.28 8.38
C LEU A 117 0.38 -12.76 8.74
N LEU A 118 -0.59 -13.44 8.12
CA LEU A 118 -0.87 -14.85 8.39
C LEU A 118 0.10 -15.80 7.69
N SER A 119 0.62 -15.41 6.53
CA SER A 119 1.34 -16.34 5.65
C SER A 119 2.66 -16.89 6.21
N PRO A 120 3.55 -16.13 6.90
CA PRO A 120 4.75 -16.69 7.51
C PRO A 120 4.46 -17.84 8.47
N TRP A 121 3.38 -17.71 9.26
CA TRP A 121 2.96 -18.73 10.22
C TRP A 121 2.44 -19.99 9.52
N LEU A 122 1.65 -19.82 8.47
CA LEU A 122 1.12 -20.94 7.68
C LEU A 122 2.24 -21.67 6.92
N ILE A 123 3.20 -20.93 6.34
CA ILE A 123 4.35 -21.51 5.65
C ILE A 123 5.22 -22.29 6.64
N SER A 124 5.49 -21.73 7.81
CA SER A 124 6.39 -22.31 8.82
C SER A 124 5.78 -23.55 9.48
N TYR A 125 4.51 -23.48 9.88
CA TYR A 125 3.89 -24.51 10.74
C TYR A 125 2.89 -25.42 10.06
N VAL A 126 2.40 -25.08 8.86
CA VAL A 126 1.34 -25.87 8.19
C VAL A 126 1.85 -26.50 6.90
N SER A 127 2.24 -25.70 5.91
CA SER A 127 2.69 -26.22 4.61
C SER A 127 3.40 -25.16 3.77
N PRO A 128 4.44 -25.52 2.99
CA PRO A 128 5.07 -24.59 2.04
C PRO A 128 4.11 -24.09 0.95
N VAL A 129 2.96 -24.73 0.71
CA VAL A 129 1.99 -24.25 -0.30
C VAL A 129 1.44 -22.84 0.03
N PHE A 130 1.47 -22.44 1.30
CA PHE A 130 1.01 -21.12 1.74
C PHE A 130 1.91 -19.96 1.30
N VAL A 131 3.00 -20.23 0.58
CA VAL A 131 3.71 -19.20 -0.22
C VAL A 131 2.77 -18.53 -1.22
N LEU A 132 1.75 -19.26 -1.72
CA LEU A 132 0.73 -18.67 -2.59
C LEU A 132 -0.13 -17.65 -1.84
N THR A 133 -0.38 -17.87 -0.55
CA THR A 133 -1.11 -16.91 0.31
C THR A 133 -0.31 -15.64 0.51
N MET A 134 0.99 -15.75 0.78
CA MET A 134 1.91 -14.61 0.86
C MET A 134 1.92 -13.81 -0.44
N LEU A 135 2.21 -14.48 -1.57
CA LEU A 135 2.26 -13.83 -2.88
C LEU A 135 0.94 -13.16 -3.26
N THR A 136 -0.20 -13.75 -2.88
CA THR A 136 -1.52 -13.14 -3.07
C THR A 136 -1.66 -11.86 -2.23
N GLY A 137 -1.28 -11.91 -0.96
CA GLY A 137 -1.29 -10.76 -0.05
C GLY A 137 -0.43 -9.60 -0.57
N ASP A 138 0.83 -9.89 -0.90
CA ASP A 138 1.80 -8.94 -1.45
C ASP A 138 1.32 -8.32 -2.75
N THR A 139 0.75 -9.13 -3.65
CA THR A 139 0.20 -8.65 -4.93
C THR A 139 -0.97 -7.70 -4.71
N LEU A 140 -1.90 -8.04 -3.81
CA LEU A 140 -3.02 -7.16 -3.48
C LEU A 140 -2.53 -5.83 -2.90
N MET A 141 -1.59 -5.88 -1.96
CA MET A 141 -0.97 -4.70 -1.37
C MET A 141 -0.28 -3.83 -2.43
N MET A 142 0.54 -4.43 -3.31
CA MET A 142 1.26 -3.68 -4.35
C MET A 142 0.31 -3.04 -5.36
N VAL A 143 -0.67 -3.79 -5.87
CA VAL A 143 -1.64 -3.27 -6.85
C VAL A 143 -2.47 -2.15 -6.26
N THR A 144 -2.99 -2.33 -5.04
CA THR A 144 -3.80 -1.31 -4.37
C THR A 144 -2.96 -0.08 -4.02
N PHE A 145 -1.71 -0.25 -3.58
CA PHE A 145 -0.75 0.85 -3.39
C PHE A 145 -0.56 1.66 -4.67
N LEU A 146 -0.25 1.02 -5.81
CA LEU A 146 -0.02 1.72 -7.08
C LEU A 146 -1.25 2.51 -7.53
N ILE A 147 -2.45 1.95 -7.36
CA ILE A 147 -3.71 2.66 -7.67
C ILE A 147 -3.90 3.85 -6.73
N MET A 148 -3.72 3.64 -5.42
CA MET A 148 -3.86 4.68 -4.39
C MET A 148 -2.76 5.75 -4.45
N MET A 149 -1.63 5.46 -5.09
CA MET A 149 -0.59 6.44 -5.42
C MET A 149 -0.93 7.21 -6.70
N TRP A 150 -1.33 6.52 -7.76
CA TRP A 150 -1.57 7.12 -9.07
C TRP A 150 -2.75 8.11 -9.04
N ILE A 151 -3.89 7.72 -8.45
CA ILE A 151 -5.11 8.55 -8.49
C ILE A 151 -4.88 9.94 -7.85
N PRO A 152 -4.37 10.06 -6.61
CA PRO A 152 -4.08 11.37 -6.02
C PRO A 152 -3.07 12.19 -6.83
N LEU A 153 -1.99 11.58 -7.32
CA LEU A 153 -0.97 12.28 -8.10
C LEU A 153 -1.55 12.84 -9.41
N HIS A 154 -2.32 12.01 -10.11
CA HIS A 154 -2.99 12.41 -11.34
C HIS A 154 -3.99 13.55 -11.06
N GLU A 155 -4.75 13.48 -9.97
CA GLU A 155 -5.70 14.53 -9.59
C GLU A 155 -5.01 15.85 -9.18
N MET A 156 -3.92 15.80 -8.43
CA MET A 156 -3.21 16.99 -7.97
C MET A 156 -2.49 17.75 -9.09
N TRP A 157 -1.95 17.03 -10.08
CA TRP A 157 -0.99 17.59 -11.04
C TRP A 157 -1.47 17.59 -12.50
N ILE A 158 -2.38 16.70 -12.89
CA ILE A 158 -2.81 16.54 -14.28
C ILE A 158 -4.23 17.10 -14.50
N LEU A 159 -5.17 16.82 -13.59
CA LEU A 159 -6.54 17.34 -13.67
C LEU A 159 -6.59 18.84 -13.33
N LYS A 160 -6.35 19.69 -14.34
CA LYS A 160 -6.39 21.17 -14.26
C LYS A 160 -7.82 21.75 -14.22
N GLN A 161 -8.68 21.35 -13.28
CA GLN A 161 -9.97 22.03 -13.12
C GLN A 161 -10.24 22.46 -11.66
N PRO A 162 -10.24 23.78 -11.39
CA PRO A 162 -10.80 24.33 -10.17
C PRO A 162 -12.33 24.27 -10.28
N LEU A 163 -12.98 23.43 -9.47
CA LEU A 163 -14.44 23.27 -9.55
C LEU A 163 -15.22 24.38 -8.82
N MET A 164 -14.54 25.36 -8.22
CA MET A 164 -15.14 26.64 -7.79
C MET A 164 -14.17 27.82 -7.93
N GLY A 165 -13.81 28.15 -9.16
CA GLY A 165 -13.53 29.53 -9.53
C GLY A 165 -14.53 29.88 -10.61
N GLY A 166 -15.66 30.51 -10.25
CA GLY A 166 -16.56 31.07 -11.23
C GLY A 166 -15.75 31.84 -12.25
N LYS A 167 -16.07 31.68 -13.54
CA LYS A 167 -15.57 32.56 -14.60
C LYS A 167 -15.65 33.98 -14.04
N ARG A 168 -14.50 34.63 -13.79
CA ARG A 168 -14.54 36.08 -13.62
C ARG A 168 -15.16 36.60 -14.91
N PRO A 169 -16.20 37.44 -14.86
CA PRO A 169 -16.62 38.16 -16.05
C PRO A 169 -15.37 38.89 -16.56
N GLU A 170 -15.10 38.79 -17.85
CA GLU A 170 -14.12 39.67 -18.46
C GLU A 170 -14.59 41.10 -18.22
N GLU A 171 -13.81 41.88 -17.48
CA GLU A 171 -14.04 43.31 -17.31
C GLU A 171 -13.75 43.95 -18.67
N THR A 172 -14.81 44.26 -19.41
CA THR A 172 -14.81 45.18 -20.55
C THR A 172 -14.79 46.61 -20.08
#